data_AF-A0A7C1LTP3-F1
#
_entry.id   AF-A0A7C1LTP3-F1
#
_cell.length_a   1.000
_cell.length_b   1.000
_cell.length_c   1.000
_cell.angle_alpha   90.00
_cell.angle_beta   90.00
_cell.angle_gamma   90.00
#
_symmetry.space_group_name_H-M   'P 1'
#
loop_
_entity.id
_entity.type
_entity.pdbx_description
1 polymer ?
#
loop_
_entity_poly.entity_id
_entity_poly.type
_entity_poly.pdbx_seq_one_letter_code
_entity_poly.pdbx_strand_id
1 'polypeptide(L)'
;MKIKAIIFDFGFTLFYFDNPSVERYNECFKKGLLKSIETLKEKQVWSEHLSDESFIEKFFKKRNECFRESFKTKTEFSTSKIYHDVLESLDEVNLDDDTYEKLAEIYHSYEGKEWKPFPTTKETLDKLSKYEDLKLAVLSNHPNHKMVENSLKEY
;
A
#
# COMPACT_ATOMS: atom_id res chain seq x y z
N MET A 1 29.36 -24.03 5.58
CA MET A 1 28.07 -23.85 4.88
C MET A 1 28.13 -22.52 4.14
N LYS A 2 27.85 -22.47 2.82
CA LYS A 2 27.87 -21.22 2.04
C LYS A 2 26.45 -20.64 1.98
N ILE A 3 26.30 -19.35 2.29
CA ILE A 3 25.00 -18.64 2.19
C ILE A 3 24.63 -18.53 0.70
N LYS A 4 23.37 -18.87 0.36
CA LYS A 4 22.85 -18.87 -1.02
C LYS A 4 21.81 -17.77 -1.28
N ALA A 5 21.24 -17.20 -0.24
CA ALA A 5 20.24 -16.15 -0.36
C ALA A 5 20.24 -15.23 0.86
N ILE A 6 19.89 -13.96 0.63
CA ILE A 6 19.55 -12.99 1.66
C ILE A 6 18.17 -12.42 1.29
N ILE A 7 17.24 -12.49 2.25
CA ILE A 7 15.91 -11.90 2.13
C ILE A 7 15.88 -10.70 3.06
N PHE A 8 15.58 -9.54 2.52
CA PHE A 8 15.44 -8.30 3.28
C PHE A 8 13.98 -8.03 3.60
N ASP A 9 13.72 -7.52 4.79
CA ASP A 9 12.50 -6.77 5.04
C ASP A 9 12.55 -5.44 4.27
N PHE A 10 11.40 -4.88 3.91
CA PHE A 10 11.31 -3.62 3.17
C PHE A 10 11.47 -2.41 4.10
N GLY A 11 10.45 -2.18 4.94
CA GLY A 11 10.33 -1.01 5.78
C GLY A 11 11.25 -1.10 6.99
N PHE A 12 11.88 0.01 7.34
CA PHE A 12 12.86 0.13 8.44
C PHE A 12 14.06 -0.83 8.35
N THR A 13 14.29 -1.44 7.19
CA THR A 13 15.47 -2.25 6.87
C THR A 13 16.16 -1.72 5.63
N LEU A 14 15.46 -1.67 4.48
CA LEU A 14 15.99 -1.07 3.25
C LEU A 14 15.54 0.38 3.07
N PHE A 15 14.34 0.70 3.52
CA PHE A 15 13.73 2.03 3.41
C PHE A 15 13.36 2.58 4.78
N TYR A 16 13.54 3.87 5.00
CA TYR A 16 12.94 4.59 6.12
C TYR A 16 11.77 5.41 5.63
N PHE A 17 10.82 5.67 6.52
CA PHE A 17 9.73 6.60 6.26
C PHE A 17 10.18 8.00 6.67
N ASP A 18 10.12 8.96 5.74
CA ASP A 18 10.54 10.34 6.02
C ASP A 18 9.59 11.00 7.05
N ASN A 19 10.18 11.59 8.09
CA ASN A 19 9.46 12.14 9.26
C ASN A 19 8.39 11.18 9.84
N PRO A 20 8.79 10.04 10.42
CA PRO A 20 7.87 8.99 10.84
C PRO A 20 7.04 9.44 12.04
N SER A 21 5.79 9.81 11.81
CA SER A 21 4.79 10.08 12.84
C SER A 21 3.42 9.49 12.46
N VAL A 22 2.62 9.14 13.46
CA VAL A 22 1.26 8.62 13.25
C VAL A 22 0.41 9.63 12.48
N GLU A 23 0.60 10.92 12.75
CA GLU A 23 -0.05 12.02 12.06
C GLU A 23 0.31 12.02 10.57
N ARG A 24 1.59 11.81 10.22
CA ARG A 24 2.04 11.78 8.82
C ARG A 24 1.47 10.59 8.06
N TYR A 25 1.47 9.40 8.66
CA TYR A 25 0.82 8.22 8.06
C TYR A 25 -0.66 8.47 7.79
N ASN A 26 -1.39 9.00 8.79
CA ASN A 26 -2.80 9.32 8.64
C ASN A 26 -3.05 10.38 7.57
N GLU A 27 -2.18 11.38 7.46
CA GLU A 27 -2.25 12.40 6.42
C GLU A 27 -2.08 11.80 5.02
N CYS A 28 -1.09 10.92 4.80
CA CYS A 28 -0.88 10.24 3.53
C CYS A 28 -2.11 9.40 3.14
N PHE A 29 -2.64 8.60 4.06
CA PHE A 29 -3.83 7.79 3.81
C PHE A 29 -5.07 8.64 3.52
N LYS A 30 -5.26 9.76 4.23
CA LYS A 30 -6.37 10.68 3.96
C LYS A 30 -6.26 11.29 2.56
N LYS A 31 -5.07 11.73 2.16
CA LYS A 31 -4.82 12.28 0.81
C LYS A 31 -5.06 11.23 -0.28
N GLY A 32 -4.56 10.01 -0.10
CA GLY A 32 -4.78 8.92 -1.04
C GLY A 32 -6.26 8.55 -1.19
N LEU A 33 -7.01 8.54 -0.09
CA LEU A 33 -8.44 8.25 -0.11
C LEU A 33 -9.25 9.36 -0.78
N LEU A 34 -8.96 10.63 -0.49
CA LEU A 34 -9.57 11.77 -1.18
C LEU A 34 -9.28 11.73 -2.69
N LYS A 35 -8.03 11.39 -3.07
CA LYS A 35 -7.69 11.27 -4.49
C LYS A 35 -8.44 10.12 -5.17
N SER A 36 -8.67 9.03 -4.45
CA SER A 36 -9.46 7.90 -4.94
C SER A 36 -10.92 8.29 -5.17
N ILE A 37 -11.52 9.10 -4.27
CA ILE A 37 -12.86 9.67 -4.45
C ILE A 37 -12.91 10.56 -5.70
N GLU A 38 -11.93 11.44 -5.89
CA GLU A 38 -11.84 12.27 -7.11
C GLU A 38 -11.83 11.40 -8.37
N THR A 39 -11.03 10.33 -8.40
CA THR A 39 -10.97 9.41 -9.53
C THR A 39 -12.30 8.69 -9.80
N LEU A 40 -13.04 8.32 -8.75
CA LEU A 40 -14.38 7.74 -8.89
C LEU A 40 -15.39 8.76 -9.44
N LYS A 41 -15.31 10.02 -9.01
CA LYS A 41 -16.12 11.13 -9.54
C LYS A 41 -15.82 11.41 -11.02
N GLU A 42 -14.54 11.46 -11.39
CA GLU A 42 -14.09 11.64 -12.78
C GLU A 42 -14.59 10.51 -13.70
N LYS A 43 -14.65 9.28 -13.18
CA LYS A 43 -15.20 8.11 -13.88
C LYS A 43 -16.74 8.10 -13.94
N GLN A 44 -17.43 9.09 -13.36
CA GLN A 44 -18.89 9.15 -13.26
C GLN A 44 -19.52 7.93 -12.58
N VAL A 45 -18.77 7.27 -11.71
CA VAL A 45 -19.27 6.14 -10.92
C VAL A 45 -19.63 6.57 -9.49
N TRP A 46 -19.18 7.74 -9.06
CA TRP A 46 -19.54 8.27 -7.76
C TRP A 46 -20.93 8.90 -7.78
N SER A 47 -21.88 8.32 -7.06
CA SER A 47 -23.24 8.84 -6.94
C SER A 47 -23.31 10.18 -6.21
N GLU A 48 -24.21 11.03 -6.67
CA GLU A 48 -24.49 12.34 -6.05
C GLU A 48 -25.09 12.20 -4.64
N HIS A 49 -25.66 11.04 -4.32
CA HIS A 49 -26.20 10.74 -3.00
C HIS A 49 -25.13 10.23 -2.02
N LEU A 50 -23.94 9.88 -2.51
CA LEU A 50 -22.85 9.39 -1.69
C LEU A 50 -21.98 10.53 -1.18
N SER A 51 -22.01 10.74 0.15
CA SER A 51 -21.12 11.68 0.82
C SER A 51 -19.69 11.13 0.91
N ASP A 52 -18.71 11.96 0.52
CA ASP A 52 -17.27 11.71 0.71
C ASP A 52 -16.96 11.34 2.17
N GLU A 53 -17.54 12.05 3.14
CA GLU A 53 -17.32 11.81 4.56
C GLU A 53 -17.83 10.43 5.00
N SER A 54 -19.02 10.05 4.53
CA SER A 54 -19.61 8.74 4.85
C SER A 54 -18.78 7.59 4.29
N PHE A 55 -18.28 7.74 3.06
CA PHE A 55 -17.37 6.76 2.47
C PHE A 55 -16.07 6.66 3.25
N ILE A 56 -15.45 7.80 3.58
CA ILE A 56 -14.19 7.84 4.33
C ILE A 56 -14.35 7.14 5.68
N GLU A 57 -15.43 7.42 6.41
CA GLU A 57 -15.72 6.77 7.69
C GLU A 57 -15.89 5.26 7.54
N LYS A 58 -16.71 4.81 6.58
CA LYS A 58 -16.90 3.38 6.29
C LYS A 58 -15.60 2.69 5.91
N PHE A 59 -14.78 3.34 5.08
CA PHE A 59 -13.49 2.80 4.65
C PHE A 59 -12.54 2.59 5.83
N PHE A 60 -12.38 3.60 6.70
CA PHE A 60 -11.52 3.46 7.88
C PHE A 60 -12.05 2.43 8.88
N LYS A 61 -13.39 2.35 9.05
CA LYS A 61 -14.02 1.31 9.87
C LYS A 61 -13.68 -0.08 9.34
N LYS A 62 -13.90 -0.33 8.05
CA LYS A 62 -13.61 -1.61 7.41
C LYS A 62 -12.12 -1.96 7.46
N ARG A 63 -11.23 -1.00 7.22
CA ARG A 63 -9.77 -1.19 7.35
C ARG A 63 -9.39 -1.65 8.75
N ASN A 64 -9.95 -1.03 9.78
CA ASN A 64 -9.69 -1.39 11.18
C ASN A 64 -10.26 -2.77 11.53
N GLU A 65 -11.41 -3.15 10.97
CA GLU A 65 -11.97 -4.50 11.10
C GLU A 65 -11.04 -5.55 10.48
N CYS A 66 -10.63 -5.36 9.23
CA CYS A 66 -9.69 -6.24 8.53
C CYS A 66 -8.35 -6.35 9.28
N PHE A 67 -7.83 -5.25 9.82
CA PHE A 67 -6.60 -5.25 10.61
C PHE A 67 -6.73 -6.08 11.90
N ARG A 68 -7.85 -5.96 12.61
CA ARG A 68 -8.11 -6.77 13.83
C ARG A 68 -8.28 -8.24 13.48
N GLU A 69 -8.91 -8.53 12.35
CA GLU A 69 -9.12 -9.89 11.87
C GLU A 69 -7.83 -10.56 11.42
N SER A 70 -6.96 -9.85 10.70
CA SER A 70 -5.66 -10.36 10.26
C SER A 70 -4.78 -10.76 11.44
N PHE A 71 -4.83 -9.99 12.54
CA PHE A 71 -4.10 -10.34 13.75
C PHE A 71 -4.54 -11.68 14.36
N LYS A 72 -5.86 -11.96 14.33
CA LYS A 72 -6.48 -13.17 14.88
C LYS A 72 -6.29 -14.39 13.98
N THR A 73 -6.53 -14.22 12.68
CA THR A 73 -6.63 -15.32 11.71
C THR A 73 -5.33 -15.58 10.95
N LYS A 74 -4.39 -14.63 10.97
CA LYS A 74 -3.20 -14.59 10.11
C LYS A 74 -3.53 -14.50 8.61
N THR A 75 -4.77 -14.16 8.28
CA THR A 75 -5.21 -13.88 6.91
C THR A 75 -4.85 -12.44 6.53
N GLU A 76 -4.29 -12.26 5.35
CA GLU A 76 -4.01 -10.93 4.80
C GLU A 76 -5.25 -10.38 4.07
N PHE A 77 -5.48 -9.08 4.20
CA PHE A 77 -6.55 -8.37 3.49
C PHE A 77 -5.93 -7.26 2.66
N SER A 78 -6.04 -7.36 1.33
CA SER A 78 -5.55 -6.33 0.43
C SER A 78 -6.37 -5.05 0.54
N THR A 79 -5.77 -3.92 0.20
CA THR A 79 -6.49 -2.64 0.15
C THR A 79 -7.54 -2.61 -0.96
N SER A 80 -7.31 -3.29 -2.09
CA SER A 80 -8.29 -3.46 -3.16
C SER A 80 -9.55 -4.18 -2.67
N LYS A 81 -9.40 -5.21 -1.84
CA LYS A 81 -10.53 -5.89 -1.19
C LYS A 81 -11.31 -4.95 -0.26
N ILE A 82 -10.63 -4.07 0.47
CA ILE A 82 -11.31 -3.09 1.33
C ILE A 82 -12.15 -2.13 0.48
N TYR A 83 -11.63 -1.66 -0.66
CA TYR A 83 -12.41 -0.85 -1.61
C TYR A 83 -13.63 -1.61 -2.14
N HIS A 84 -13.44 -2.85 -2.57
CA HIS A 84 -14.53 -3.70 -3.05
C HIS A 84 -15.64 -3.83 -2.00
N ASP A 85 -15.31 -4.32 -0.80
CA ASP A 85 -16.27 -4.55 0.28
C ASP A 85 -17.02 -3.26 0.67
N VAL A 86 -16.36 -2.09 0.66
CA VAL A 86 -16.98 -0.81 1.04
C VAL A 86 -17.90 -0.29 -0.04
N LEU A 87 -17.46 -0.28 -1.31
CA LEU A 87 -18.27 0.22 -2.44
C LEU A 87 -19.48 -0.69 -2.70
N GLU A 88 -19.30 -2.01 -2.64
CA GLU A 88 -20.41 -2.97 -2.71
C GLU A 88 -21.43 -2.73 -1.59
N SER A 89 -20.98 -2.46 -0.35
CA SER A 89 -21.89 -2.16 0.78
C SER A 89 -22.69 -0.87 0.66
N LEU A 90 -22.32 -0.02 -0.31
CA LEU A 90 -23.00 1.23 -0.59
C LEU A 90 -24.03 1.09 -1.71
N ASP A 91 -24.17 -0.11 -2.31
CA ASP A 91 -24.97 -0.38 -3.51
C ASP A 91 -24.53 0.48 -4.71
N GLU A 92 -23.30 0.95 -4.65
CA GLU A 92 -22.74 1.93 -5.56
C GLU A 92 -21.54 1.26 -6.22
N VAL A 93 -21.72 0.98 -7.51
CA VAL A 93 -20.70 0.65 -8.49
C VAL A 93 -20.22 -0.81 -8.50
N ASN A 94 -20.53 -1.49 -9.60
CA ASN A 94 -19.83 -2.70 -10.02
C ASN A 94 -18.59 -2.28 -10.84
N LEU A 95 -17.44 -2.23 -10.19
CA LEU A 95 -16.16 -1.92 -10.83
C LEU A 95 -15.44 -3.20 -11.24
N ASP A 96 -14.66 -3.14 -12.31
CA ASP A 96 -13.70 -4.19 -12.62
C ASP A 96 -12.57 -4.27 -11.58
N ASP A 97 -11.98 -5.47 -11.42
CA ASP A 97 -10.87 -5.74 -10.50
C ASP A 97 -9.68 -4.78 -10.72
N ASP A 98 -9.40 -4.45 -11.99
CA ASP A 98 -8.33 -3.50 -12.36
C ASP A 98 -8.56 -2.11 -11.77
N THR A 99 -9.81 -1.67 -11.66
CA THR A 99 -10.15 -0.39 -11.06
C THR A 99 -9.96 -0.45 -9.55
N TYR A 100 -10.34 -1.53 -8.87
CA TYR A 100 -10.07 -1.68 -7.43
C TYR A 100 -8.57 -1.69 -7.11
N GLU A 101 -7.77 -2.34 -7.95
CA GLU A 101 -6.30 -2.31 -7.83
C GLU A 101 -5.74 -0.90 -8.02
N LYS A 102 -6.24 -0.15 -9.02
CA LYS A 102 -5.84 1.26 -9.22
C LYS A 102 -6.22 2.15 -8.04
N LEU A 103 -7.39 1.96 -7.43
CA LEU A 103 -7.77 2.71 -6.23
C LEU A 103 -6.83 2.41 -5.05
N ALA A 104 -6.43 1.15 -4.90
CA ALA A 104 -5.43 0.76 -3.90
C ALA A 104 -4.06 1.41 -4.18
N GLU A 105 -3.61 1.45 -5.43
CA GLU A 105 -2.38 2.16 -5.81
C GLU A 105 -2.45 3.66 -5.51
N ILE A 106 -3.57 4.32 -5.86
CA ILE A 106 -3.79 5.75 -5.58
C ILE A 106 -3.76 6.00 -4.07
N TYR A 107 -4.44 5.15 -3.29
CA TYR A 107 -4.47 5.23 -1.83
C TYR A 107 -3.06 5.20 -1.21
N HIS A 108 -2.21 4.29 -1.68
CA HIS A 108 -0.84 4.11 -1.18
C HIS A 108 0.19 5.05 -1.83
N SER A 109 -0.18 5.79 -2.88
CA SER A 109 0.77 6.62 -3.65
C SER A 109 1.38 7.77 -2.85
N TYR A 110 0.66 8.33 -1.88
CA TYR A 110 1.17 9.39 -1.02
C TYR A 110 2.14 8.84 0.02
N GLU A 111 1.86 7.66 0.58
CA GLU A 111 2.78 6.96 1.48
C GLU A 111 4.05 6.53 0.74
N GLY A 112 3.91 5.98 -0.47
CA GLY A 112 5.03 5.52 -1.30
C GLY A 112 6.09 6.60 -1.55
N LYS A 113 5.68 7.87 -1.62
CA LYS A 113 6.61 9.02 -1.79
C LYS A 113 7.46 9.30 -0.55
N GLU A 114 6.98 8.94 0.64
CA GLU A 114 7.68 9.18 1.91
C GLU A 114 8.68 8.06 2.23
N TRP A 115 8.53 6.87 1.63
CA TRP A 115 9.52 5.80 1.74
C TRP A 115 10.79 6.16 0.97
N LYS A 116 11.90 6.33 1.69
CA LYS A 116 13.23 6.66 1.15
C LYS A 116 14.24 5.58 1.50
N PRO A 117 15.13 5.18 0.57
CA PRO A 117 16.15 4.20 0.90
C PRO A 117 17.10 4.78 1.97
N PHE A 118 17.57 3.94 2.90
CA PHE A 118 18.66 4.37 3.76
C PHE A 118 19.90 4.73 2.91
N PRO A 119 20.76 5.66 3.37
CA PRO A 119 21.90 6.14 2.56
C PRO A 119 22.81 5.04 2.01
N THR A 120 22.92 3.91 2.71
CA THR A 120 23.78 2.78 2.34
C THR A 120 23.04 1.65 1.62
N THR A 121 21.71 1.71 1.45
CA THR A 121 20.90 0.64 0.87
C THR A 121 21.38 0.28 -0.53
N LYS A 122 21.48 1.27 -1.43
CA LYS A 122 21.91 1.05 -2.81
C LYS A 122 23.30 0.43 -2.90
N GLU A 123 24.28 1.05 -2.23
CA GLU A 123 25.66 0.55 -2.22
C GLU A 123 25.76 -0.89 -1.67
N THR A 124 24.98 -1.19 -0.63
CA THR A 124 24.96 -2.53 -0.02
C THR A 124 24.38 -3.56 -0.97
N LEU A 125 23.24 -3.27 -1.59
CA LEU A 125 22.59 -4.18 -2.56
C LEU A 125 23.46 -4.36 -3.81
N ASP A 126 24.09 -3.30 -4.32
CA ASP A 126 25.03 -3.34 -5.45
C ASP A 126 26.29 -4.18 -5.16
N LYS A 127 26.76 -4.17 -3.91
CA LYS A 127 27.89 -5.03 -3.50
C LYS A 127 27.46 -6.48 -3.41
N LEU A 128 26.27 -6.76 -2.87
CA LEU A 128 25.76 -8.11 -2.70
C LEU A 128 25.33 -8.75 -4.03
N SER A 129 24.82 -7.98 -4.97
CA SER A 129 24.38 -8.48 -6.28
C SER A 129 25.53 -8.98 -7.18
N LYS A 130 26.77 -8.58 -6.88
CA LYS A 130 27.98 -9.04 -7.59
C LYS A 130 28.39 -10.48 -7.25
N TYR A 131 27.82 -11.07 -6.21
CA TYR A 131 28.11 -12.45 -5.85
C TYR A 131 27.21 -13.38 -6.68
N GLU A 132 27.78 -14.07 -7.68
CA GLU A 132 27.03 -14.91 -8.65
C GLU A 132 26.15 -15.99 -8.00
N ASP A 133 26.60 -16.55 -6.87
CA ASP A 133 25.88 -17.61 -6.14
C ASP A 133 24.88 -17.08 -5.09
N LEU A 134 24.74 -15.76 -4.95
CA LEU A 134 23.91 -15.12 -3.94
C LEU A 134 22.63 -14.55 -4.53
N LYS A 135 21.48 -15.06 -4.10
CA LYS A 135 20.17 -14.50 -4.46
C LYS A 135 19.75 -13.44 -3.46
N LEU A 136 19.21 -12.32 -3.95
CA LEU A 136 18.63 -11.27 -3.13
C LEU A 136 17.13 -11.22 -3.36
N ALA A 137 16.37 -11.05 -2.29
CA ALA A 137 14.93 -10.86 -2.36
C ALA A 137 14.46 -9.88 -1.29
N VAL A 138 13.27 -9.31 -1.51
CA VAL A 138 12.55 -8.50 -0.52
C VAL A 138 11.28 -9.26 -0.13
N LEU A 139 11.02 -9.33 1.17
CA LEU A 139 9.77 -9.83 1.72
C LEU A 139 9.14 -8.70 2.53
N SER A 140 7.89 -8.35 2.23
CA SER A 140 7.18 -7.26 2.89
C SER A 140 5.77 -7.71 3.26
N ASN A 141 5.26 -7.19 4.38
CA ASN A 141 3.89 -7.31 4.82
C ASN A 141 3.02 -6.11 4.41
N HIS A 142 3.51 -5.26 3.50
CA HIS A 142 2.77 -4.09 3.03
C HIS A 142 1.52 -4.52 2.25
N PRO A 143 0.31 -3.95 2.52
CA PRO A 143 -0.96 -4.41 1.94
C PRO A 143 -1.16 -4.02 0.46
N ASN A 144 -0.12 -3.50 -0.19
CA ASN A 144 -0.10 -3.17 -1.61
C ASN A 144 1.29 -3.49 -2.19
N HIS A 145 1.34 -4.52 -3.04
CA HIS A 145 2.56 -5.03 -3.64
C HIS A 145 3.22 -4.04 -4.62
N LYS A 146 2.40 -3.35 -5.43
CA LYS A 146 2.88 -2.41 -6.44
C LYS A 146 3.60 -1.22 -5.84
N MET A 147 3.20 -0.74 -4.67
CA MET A 147 3.91 0.32 -3.94
C MET A 147 5.36 -0.10 -3.67
N VAL A 148 5.56 -1.28 -3.09
CA VAL A 148 6.89 -1.84 -2.80
C VAL A 148 7.71 -2.00 -4.09
N GLU A 149 7.12 -2.54 -5.16
CA GLU A 149 7.82 -2.65 -6.44
C GLU A 149 8.25 -1.28 -6.99
N ASN A 150 7.37 -0.27 -6.91
CA ASN A 150 7.66 1.06 -7.42
C ASN A 150 8.78 1.72 -6.62
N SER A 151 8.77 1.61 -5.29
CA SER A 151 9.86 2.08 -4.43
C SER A 151 11.19 1.40 -4.75
N LEU A 152 11.18 0.11 -5.09
CA LEU A 152 12.39 -0.62 -5.50
C LEU A 152 12.88 -0.26 -6.91
N LYS A 153 11.99 0.14 -7.83
CA LYS A 153 12.34 0.53 -9.20
C LYS A 153 12.88 1.96 -9.28
N GLU A 154 12.47 2.83 -8.35
CA GLU A 154 12.87 4.24 -8.33
C GLU A 154 14.33 4.46 -7.89
N TYR A 155 14.95 3.49 -7.18
CA TYR A 155 16.27 3.64 -6.55
C TYR A 155 17.27 2.55 -6.91
#